data_AF-A0A8X8CW95-F1
#
_entry.id   AF-A0A8X8CW95-F1
#
_cell.length_a   1.000
_cell.length_b   1.000
_cell.length_c   1.000
_cell.angle_alpha   90.00
_cell.angle_beta   90.00
_cell.angle_gamma   90.00
#
_symmetry.space_group_name_H-M   'P 1'
#
loop_
_entity.id
_entity.type
_entity.pdbx_description
1 polymer ?
#
loop_
_entity_poly.entity_id
_entity_poly.type
_entity_poly.pdbx_seq_one_letter_code
_entity_poly.pdbx_strand_id
1 'polypeptide(L)'
;MEEEKETEQNDQNTLESQPNSQPTTLSKNAQKKLLKQQKWEAKKAEKKAQVKEQKMKEAERKRKEWEERLSSCASEEERLKLIESRRELRKERMEKRAEEKKDKLQRLSKAKEFGQNIVIDLEFADLMTNSEIHSLVQQGLVSCDSIAKNFAVMCEMALLHLREVGGYIAKTSDDCISLVSGLSIVDNRQIMYCYAVNRRCTSPSHLWLTGCRGEMENQLQRLPGFDKWIIEKESQSYIDALQDQKENLVYLTADSETVLDELDLKKIYIIGGLVDRNRWKGITMKKASEQGIQTAKLPIGSYLKMSSSQVLTVNQVVEILLKFVEIKDWKASFFEVIPQRKRGETDSVELQGVDGEELENEDDPSDTKKRCIEVRSTQ
;
A
#
# COMPACT_ATOMS: atom_id res chain seq x y z
N MET A 1 62.23 -54.45 -32.50
CA MET A 1 62.98 -54.32 -33.75
C MET A 1 62.19 -53.37 -34.63
N GLU A 2 62.14 -52.12 -34.19
CA GLU A 2 63.15 -51.09 -34.50
C GLU A 2 62.83 -50.52 -35.88
N GLU A 3 62.21 -49.35 -35.86
CA GLU A 3 62.71 -48.24 -36.67
C GLU A 3 62.20 -46.94 -36.04
N GLU A 4 63.13 -46.29 -35.35
CA GLU A 4 63.10 -44.89 -35.00
C GLU A 4 62.96 -44.05 -36.27
N LYS A 5 62.12 -43.01 -36.22
CA LYS A 5 62.22 -41.87 -37.12
C LYS A 5 62.12 -40.58 -36.31
N GLU A 6 63.27 -40.15 -35.81
CA GLU A 6 63.61 -38.74 -35.72
C GLU A 6 64.24 -38.31 -37.06
N THR A 7 63.74 -37.23 -37.65
CA THR A 7 64.55 -36.13 -38.21
C THR A 7 63.63 -35.03 -38.74
N GLU A 8 63.54 -33.99 -37.91
CA GLU A 8 63.62 -32.56 -38.25
C GLU A 8 63.37 -32.12 -39.70
N GLN A 9 62.38 -31.22 -39.88
CA GLN A 9 62.64 -29.96 -40.59
C GLN A 9 61.61 -28.85 -40.30
N ASN A 10 62.17 -27.70 -39.92
CA ASN A 10 61.75 -26.31 -40.19
C ASN A 10 60.48 -25.71 -39.57
N ASP A 11 60.72 -25.00 -38.47
CA ASP A 11 60.62 -23.54 -38.34
C ASP A 11 59.47 -22.75 -39.01
N GLN A 12 58.74 -22.10 -38.10
CA GLN A 12 58.16 -20.75 -38.19
C GLN A 12 57.05 -20.51 -39.23
N ASN A 13 55.80 -20.62 -38.78
CA ASN A 13 54.96 -19.42 -38.77
C ASN A 13 53.87 -19.46 -37.69
N THR A 14 53.96 -18.50 -36.79
CA THR A 14 53.00 -18.13 -35.75
C THR A 14 51.74 -17.56 -36.41
N LEU A 15 50.55 -18.02 -36.05
CA LEU A 15 49.34 -17.19 -35.98
C LEU A 15 48.26 -17.88 -35.13
N GLU A 16 47.92 -17.16 -34.06
CA GLU A 16 47.04 -17.42 -32.93
C GLU A 16 45.68 -18.05 -33.26
N SER A 17 45.33 -19.10 -32.52
CA SER A 17 43.96 -19.59 -32.37
C SER A 17 43.30 -18.93 -31.16
N GLN A 18 42.43 -17.95 -31.39
CA GLN A 18 41.55 -17.42 -30.34
C GLN A 18 40.27 -18.28 -30.20
N PRO A 19 39.81 -18.54 -28.96
CA PRO A 19 38.57 -19.26 -28.71
C PRO A 19 37.35 -18.36 -28.98
N ASN A 20 36.48 -18.80 -29.89
CA ASN A 20 35.24 -18.15 -30.25
C ASN A 20 34.25 -18.12 -29.05
N SER A 21 34.25 -17.03 -28.29
CA SER A 21 33.23 -16.71 -27.30
C SER A 21 32.23 -15.74 -27.92
N GLN A 22 31.21 -16.27 -28.59
CA GLN A 22 30.06 -15.44 -28.98
C GLN A 22 29.23 -15.09 -27.74
N PRO A 23 29.03 -13.79 -27.42
CA PRO A 23 28.04 -13.40 -26.43
C PRO A 23 26.66 -13.78 -26.97
N THR A 24 25.90 -14.55 -26.19
CA THR A 24 24.50 -14.85 -26.48
C THR A 24 23.71 -13.55 -26.54
N THR A 25 23.50 -13.06 -27.76
CA THR A 25 22.72 -11.85 -28.01
C THR A 25 21.30 -12.07 -27.53
N LEU A 26 20.86 -11.25 -26.55
CA LEU A 26 19.51 -11.28 -26.00
C LEU A 26 18.46 -11.33 -27.13
N SER A 27 17.46 -12.20 -27.02
CA SER A 27 16.35 -12.27 -27.99
C SER A 27 15.73 -10.88 -28.24
N LYS A 28 15.28 -10.61 -29.46
CA LYS A 28 14.62 -9.34 -29.85
C LYS A 28 13.51 -8.93 -28.87
N ASN A 29 12.82 -9.89 -28.26
CA ASN A 29 11.79 -9.65 -27.23
C ASN A 29 12.40 -9.24 -25.88
N ALA A 30 13.52 -9.84 -25.47
CA ALA A 30 14.24 -9.47 -24.26
C ALA A 30 14.86 -8.07 -24.37
N GLN A 31 15.44 -7.73 -25.53
CA GLN A 31 15.95 -6.39 -25.81
C GLN A 31 14.84 -5.33 -25.77
N LYS A 32 13.68 -5.60 -26.38
CA LYS A 32 12.52 -4.71 -26.35
C LYS A 32 11.97 -4.50 -24.92
N LYS A 33 11.95 -5.56 -24.10
CA LYS A 33 11.53 -5.50 -22.69
C LYS A 33 12.51 -4.67 -21.86
N LEU A 34 13.81 -4.85 -22.06
CA LEU A 34 14.86 -4.08 -21.39
C LEU A 34 14.79 -2.59 -21.76
N LEU A 35 14.65 -2.27 -23.06
CA LEU A 35 14.52 -0.89 -23.53
C LEU A 35 13.26 -0.21 -22.97
N LYS A 36 12.14 -0.95 -22.88
CA LYS A 36 10.90 -0.44 -22.27
C LYS A 36 11.08 -0.19 -20.78
N GLN A 37 11.79 -1.08 -20.07
CA GLN A 37 12.11 -0.91 -18.65
C GLN A 37 13.01 0.31 -18.41
N GLN A 38 14.09 0.46 -19.18
CA GLN A 38 14.99 1.63 -19.11
C GLN A 38 14.24 2.93 -19.40
N LYS A 39 13.37 2.96 -20.42
CA LYS A 39 12.51 4.12 -20.71
C LYS A 39 11.56 4.45 -19.56
N TRP A 40 10.99 3.42 -18.91
CA TRP A 40 10.12 3.61 -17.75
C TRP A 40 10.89 4.14 -16.54
N GLU A 41 12.06 3.58 -16.24
CA GLU A 41 12.94 4.02 -15.16
C GLU A 41 13.42 5.47 -15.38
N ALA A 42 13.84 5.81 -16.60
CA ALA A 42 14.24 7.16 -16.97
C ALA A 42 13.09 8.16 -16.81
N LYS A 43 11.89 7.83 -17.33
CA LYS A 43 10.69 8.67 -17.16
C LYS A 43 10.27 8.82 -15.70
N LYS A 44 10.42 7.76 -14.90
CA LYS A 44 10.16 7.79 -13.45
C LYS A 44 11.17 8.69 -12.73
N ALA A 45 12.45 8.60 -13.08
CA ALA A 45 13.51 9.43 -12.53
C ALA A 45 13.31 10.91 -12.90
N GLU A 46 12.96 11.20 -14.16
CA GLU A 46 12.64 12.54 -14.65
C GLU A 46 11.45 13.15 -13.90
N LYS A 47 10.33 12.42 -13.78
CA LYS A 47 9.16 12.88 -13.02
C LYS A 47 9.51 13.16 -11.56
N LYS A 48 10.35 12.31 -10.94
CA LYS A 48 10.85 12.52 -9.57
C LYS A 48 11.72 13.77 -9.47
N ALA A 49 12.56 14.05 -10.46
CA ALA A 49 13.40 15.24 -10.52
C ALA A 49 12.56 16.52 -10.69
N GLN A 50 11.59 16.53 -11.61
CA GLN A 50 10.66 17.65 -11.83
C GLN A 50 9.85 17.97 -10.57
N VAL A 51 9.31 16.95 -9.89
CA VAL A 51 8.60 17.13 -8.61
C VAL A 51 9.52 17.71 -7.54
N LYS A 52 10.77 17.24 -7.46
CA LYS A 52 11.77 17.78 -6.52
C LYS A 52 12.09 19.25 -6.83
N GLU A 53 12.27 19.60 -8.09
CA GLU A 53 12.56 20.96 -8.53
C GLU A 53 11.39 21.93 -8.26
N GLN A 54 10.16 21.54 -8.62
CA GLN A 54 8.96 22.33 -8.32
C GLN A 54 8.82 22.57 -6.81
N LYS A 55 9.08 21.54 -5.99
CA LYS A 55 9.07 21.66 -4.53
C LYS A 55 10.15 22.59 -4.01
N MET A 56 11.37 22.54 -4.57
CA MET A 56 12.43 23.50 -4.19
C MET A 56 12.07 24.94 -4.55
N LYS A 57 11.49 25.17 -5.74
CA LYS A 57 11.02 26.50 -6.16
C LYS A 57 9.92 27.02 -5.25
N GLU A 58 8.96 26.16 -4.87
CA GLU A 58 7.89 26.53 -3.96
C GLU A 58 8.39 26.82 -2.53
N ALA A 59 9.32 26.02 -2.03
CA ALA A 59 10.00 26.23 -0.75
C ALA A 59 10.76 27.56 -0.72
N GLU A 60 11.50 27.87 -1.79
CA GLU A 60 12.21 29.13 -1.93
C GLU A 60 11.24 30.32 -1.99
N ARG A 61 10.13 30.21 -2.71
CA ARG A 61 9.07 31.23 -2.73
C ARG A 61 8.52 31.50 -1.32
N LYS A 62 8.14 30.45 -0.59
CA LYS A 62 7.64 30.57 0.80
C LYS A 62 8.68 31.17 1.75
N ARG A 63 9.96 30.88 1.54
CA ARG A 63 11.05 31.49 2.31
C ARG A 63 11.15 32.99 2.04
N LYS A 64 11.14 33.40 0.78
CA LYS A 64 11.21 34.83 0.39
C LYS A 64 10.00 35.59 0.94
N GLU A 65 8.79 35.06 0.79
CA GLU A 65 7.57 35.64 1.35
C GLU A 65 7.65 35.82 2.87
N TRP A 66 8.26 34.86 3.57
CA TRP A 66 8.47 34.96 5.02
C TRP A 66 9.52 36.01 5.40
N GLU A 67 10.63 36.09 4.66
CA GLU A 67 11.66 37.10 4.89
C GLU A 67 11.11 38.51 4.66
N GLU A 68 10.32 38.69 3.59
CA GLU A 68 9.61 39.94 3.29
C GLU A 68 8.57 40.29 4.38
N ARG A 69 7.84 39.30 4.88
CA ARG A 69 6.90 39.47 6.02
C ARG A 69 7.63 39.92 7.29
N LEU A 70 8.84 39.43 7.53
CA LEU A 70 9.65 39.83 8.69
C LEU A 70 10.27 41.22 8.52
N SER A 71 10.64 41.60 7.29
CA SER A 71 11.19 42.93 7.01
C SER A 71 10.13 44.03 6.94
N SER A 72 8.87 43.66 6.67
CA SER A 72 7.73 44.59 6.64
C SER A 72 7.11 44.84 8.03
N CYS A 73 7.55 44.15 9.08
CA CYS A 73 7.15 44.46 10.46
C CYS A 73 7.62 45.89 10.82
N ALA A 74 6.72 46.69 11.39
CA ALA A 74 6.99 48.10 11.70
C ALA A 74 7.85 48.27 12.97
N SER A 75 7.91 47.25 13.82
CA SER A 75 8.74 47.23 15.03
C SER A 75 9.42 45.87 15.27
N GLU A 76 10.50 45.89 16.05
CA GLU A 76 11.20 44.69 16.47
C GLU A 76 10.32 43.79 17.35
N GLU A 77 9.41 44.37 18.13
CA GLU A 77 8.41 43.64 18.91
C GLU A 77 7.42 42.85 18.03
N GLU A 78 6.93 43.45 16.94
CA GLU A 78 6.06 42.76 15.97
C GLU A 78 6.79 41.59 15.29
N ARG A 79 8.07 41.77 14.98
CA ARG A 79 8.92 40.71 14.40
C ARG A 79 9.08 39.54 15.36
N LEU A 80 9.32 39.80 16.65
CA LEU A 80 9.43 38.77 17.68
C LEU A 80 8.11 38.01 17.88
N LYS A 81 6.98 38.74 17.97
CA LYS A 81 5.63 38.14 18.09
C LYS A 81 5.32 37.20 16.91
N LEU A 82 5.68 37.60 15.69
CA LEU A 82 5.45 36.77 14.50
C LEU A 82 6.31 35.50 14.50
N ILE A 83 7.57 35.59 14.95
CA ILE A 83 8.47 34.44 15.11
C ILE A 83 7.94 33.48 16.17
N GLU A 84 7.50 34.00 17.32
CA GLU A 84 6.97 33.23 18.43
C GLU A 84 5.66 32.53 18.05
N SER A 85 4.71 33.24 17.44
CA SER A 85 3.47 32.65 16.91
C SER A 85 3.74 31.48 15.96
N ARG A 86 4.73 31.62 15.06
CA ARG A 86 5.12 30.53 14.15
C ARG A 86 5.82 29.36 14.87
N ARG A 87 6.52 29.60 15.98
CA ARG A 87 7.10 28.54 16.82
C ARG A 87 6.00 27.78 17.55
N GLU A 88 5.04 28.47 18.14
CA GLU A 88 3.95 27.81 18.85
C GLU A 88 3.03 27.02 17.92
N LEU A 89 2.71 27.56 16.73
CA LEU A 89 1.95 26.81 15.73
C LEU A 89 2.67 25.50 15.33
N ARG A 90 4.01 25.50 15.31
CA ARG A 90 4.78 24.27 15.04
C ARG A 90 4.75 23.32 16.22
N LYS A 91 4.90 23.83 17.44
CA LYS A 91 4.83 23.04 18.67
C LYS A 91 3.46 22.35 18.79
N GLU A 92 2.37 23.10 18.62
CA GLU A 92 1.00 22.59 18.62
C GLU A 92 0.80 21.50 17.55
N ARG A 93 1.29 21.72 16.33
CA ARG A 93 1.22 20.71 15.25
C ARG A 93 2.00 19.43 15.61
N MET A 94 3.13 19.56 16.30
CA MET A 94 3.95 18.42 16.72
C MET A 94 3.31 17.67 17.88
N GLU A 95 2.78 18.38 18.87
CA GLU A 95 2.02 17.80 19.99
C GLU A 95 0.77 17.08 19.50
N LYS A 96 -0.01 17.70 18.60
CA LYS A 96 -1.18 17.05 17.98
C LYS A 96 -0.82 15.74 17.28
N ARG A 97 0.29 15.71 16.53
CA ARG A 97 0.77 14.48 15.86
C ARG A 97 1.26 13.43 16.85
N ALA A 98 1.91 13.85 17.94
CA ALA A 98 2.37 12.96 18.98
C ALA A 98 1.16 12.33 19.69
N GLU A 99 0.14 13.11 20.02
CA GLU A 99 -1.10 12.60 20.63
C GLU A 99 -1.85 11.67 19.67
N GLU A 100 -2.04 12.06 18.40
CA GLU A 100 -2.65 11.17 17.40
C GLU A 100 -1.88 9.85 17.25
N LYS A 101 -0.55 9.86 17.37
CA LYS A 101 0.29 8.66 17.29
C LYS A 101 0.09 7.79 18.53
N LYS A 102 0.00 8.39 19.71
CA LYS A 102 -0.27 7.72 20.98
C LYS A 102 -1.67 7.10 20.98
N ASP A 103 -2.68 7.84 20.53
CA ASP A 103 -4.06 7.34 20.37
C ASP A 103 -4.11 6.15 19.40
N LYS A 104 -3.42 6.25 18.26
CA LYS A 104 -3.29 5.13 17.31
C LYS A 104 -2.65 3.91 17.96
N LEU A 105 -1.58 4.10 18.74
CA LEU A 105 -0.90 3.02 19.44
C LEU A 105 -1.82 2.36 20.47
N GLN A 106 -2.53 3.18 21.25
CA GLN A 106 -3.46 2.72 22.28
C GLN A 106 -4.62 1.93 21.67
N ARG A 107 -5.20 2.38 20.55
CA ARG A 107 -6.29 1.67 19.87
C ARG A 107 -5.84 0.32 19.31
N LEU A 108 -4.65 0.23 18.73
CA LEU A 108 -4.08 -1.04 18.27
C LEU A 108 -3.76 -1.98 19.43
N SER A 109 -3.27 -1.44 20.55
CA SER A 109 -3.04 -2.24 21.76
C SER A 109 -4.35 -2.80 22.32
N LYS A 110 -5.40 -1.98 22.40
CA LYS A 110 -6.74 -2.45 22.79
C LYS A 110 -7.31 -3.48 21.83
N ALA A 111 -7.05 -3.32 20.54
CA ALA A 111 -7.48 -4.28 19.52
C ALA A 111 -6.85 -5.66 19.72
N LYS A 112 -5.63 -5.77 20.27
CA LYS A 112 -5.05 -7.07 20.63
C LYS A 112 -5.88 -7.85 21.65
N GLU A 113 -6.52 -7.14 22.58
CA GLU A 113 -7.28 -7.76 23.68
C GLU A 113 -8.76 -7.96 23.31
N PHE A 114 -9.37 -6.99 22.62
CA PHE A 114 -10.82 -6.94 22.41
C PHE A 114 -11.25 -6.83 20.94
N GLY A 115 -10.29 -6.69 20.03
CA GLY A 115 -10.58 -6.57 18.60
C GLY A 115 -10.95 -7.91 17.99
N GLN A 116 -11.65 -7.88 16.85
CA GLN A 116 -11.91 -9.07 16.06
C GLN A 116 -10.58 -9.73 15.64
N ASN A 117 -10.42 -11.03 15.86
CA ASN A 117 -9.23 -11.75 15.43
C ASN A 117 -9.31 -12.09 13.94
N ILE A 118 -8.32 -11.62 13.17
CA ILE A 118 -8.17 -11.88 11.73
C ILE A 118 -6.77 -12.42 11.48
N VAL A 119 -6.70 -13.61 10.91
CA VAL A 119 -5.45 -14.32 10.62
C VAL A 119 -5.20 -14.32 9.11
N ILE A 120 -3.98 -14.00 8.69
CA ILE A 120 -3.51 -14.20 7.31
C ILE A 120 -2.58 -15.41 7.29
N ASP A 121 -3.04 -16.47 6.63
CA ASP A 121 -2.35 -17.75 6.46
C ASP A 121 -1.33 -17.67 5.32
N LEU A 122 -0.03 -17.61 5.65
CA LEU A 122 1.05 -17.42 4.68
C LEU A 122 1.74 -18.73 4.26
N GLU A 123 1.16 -19.90 4.56
CA GLU A 123 1.76 -21.21 4.26
C GLU A 123 1.70 -21.61 2.77
N PHE A 124 1.22 -20.74 1.89
CA PHE A 124 1.12 -21.01 0.45
C PHE A 124 2.30 -20.48 -0.37
N ALA A 125 3.42 -20.14 0.28
CA ALA A 125 4.59 -19.57 -0.39
C ALA A 125 5.07 -20.44 -1.58
N ASP A 126 5.08 -21.77 -1.41
CA ASP A 126 5.55 -22.72 -2.44
C ASP A 126 4.66 -22.80 -3.69
N LEU A 127 3.43 -22.29 -3.60
CA LEU A 127 2.46 -22.27 -4.70
C LEU A 127 2.48 -20.96 -5.51
N MET A 128 3.34 -20.03 -5.09
CA MET A 128 3.48 -18.71 -5.66
C MET A 128 4.86 -18.54 -6.28
N THR A 129 4.91 -17.85 -7.41
CA THR A 129 6.18 -17.36 -7.94
C THR A 129 6.75 -16.25 -7.04
N ASN A 130 8.05 -15.98 -7.10
CA ASN A 130 8.66 -14.85 -6.37
C ASN A 130 7.94 -13.52 -6.67
N SER A 131 7.45 -13.31 -7.90
CA SER A 131 6.69 -12.10 -8.25
C SER A 131 5.32 -12.01 -7.56
N GLU A 132 4.69 -13.15 -7.30
CA GLU A 132 3.41 -13.25 -6.57
C GLU A 132 3.62 -13.08 -5.07
N ILE A 133 4.66 -13.69 -4.50
CA ILE A 133 5.11 -13.44 -3.12
C ILE A 133 5.41 -11.95 -2.94
N HIS A 134 6.12 -11.34 -3.88
CA HIS A 134 6.34 -9.90 -3.90
C HIS A 134 5.03 -9.09 -4.02
N SER A 135 4.02 -9.57 -4.74
CA SER A 135 2.72 -8.88 -4.81
C SER A 135 1.89 -9.06 -3.53
N LEU A 136 2.10 -10.15 -2.79
CA LEU A 136 1.48 -10.36 -1.49
C LEU A 136 2.12 -9.48 -0.41
N VAL A 137 3.45 -9.48 -0.35
CA VAL A 137 4.26 -8.82 0.68
C VAL A 137 4.66 -7.40 0.27
N GLN A 138 5.55 -7.29 -0.75
CA GLN A 138 6.06 -6.04 -1.33
C GLN A 138 6.92 -6.32 -2.59
N GLN A 139 6.88 -5.42 -3.59
CA GLN A 139 7.99 -5.28 -4.54
C GLN A 139 8.65 -3.90 -4.43
N GLY A 140 9.92 -3.89 -3.99
CA GLY A 140 10.89 -2.83 -4.22
C GLY A 140 10.72 -1.52 -3.43
N LEU A 141 11.78 -1.12 -2.72
CA LEU A 141 12.00 0.23 -2.20
C LEU A 141 11.74 1.31 -3.27
N VAL A 142 10.68 2.11 -3.12
CA VAL A 142 10.76 3.58 -3.16
C VAL A 142 9.63 4.15 -2.30
N SER A 143 10.01 5.01 -1.34
CA SER A 143 9.18 5.91 -0.54
C SER A 143 8.27 5.27 0.49
N CYS A 144 8.83 4.96 1.66
CA CYS A 144 8.01 4.83 2.86
C CYS A 144 7.70 6.23 3.40
N ASP A 145 6.44 6.64 3.30
CA ASP A 145 5.91 7.85 3.94
C ASP A 145 6.17 7.87 5.46
N SER A 146 6.29 6.71 6.11
CA SER A 146 6.59 6.62 7.54
C SER A 146 8.08 6.79 7.86
N ILE A 147 9.00 6.30 7.02
CA ILE A 147 10.45 6.54 7.21
C ILE A 147 10.78 8.00 6.90
N ALA A 148 10.20 8.59 5.84
CA ALA A 148 10.41 9.99 5.52
C ALA A 148 9.87 10.93 6.63
N LYS A 149 8.71 10.61 7.22
CA LYS A 149 8.16 11.33 8.37
C LYS A 149 9.03 11.15 9.63
N ASN A 150 9.47 9.93 9.94
CA ASN A 150 10.33 9.69 11.11
C ASN A 150 11.76 10.25 10.95
N PHE A 151 12.30 10.28 9.73
CA PHE A 151 13.60 10.87 9.41
C PHE A 151 13.54 12.40 9.47
N ALA A 152 12.46 13.01 8.97
CA ALA A 152 12.19 14.44 9.16
C ALA A 152 12.12 14.80 10.67
N VAL A 153 11.49 13.94 11.48
CA VAL A 153 11.41 14.09 12.94
C VAL A 153 12.77 13.96 13.64
N MET A 154 13.64 13.03 13.22
CA MET A 154 15.01 12.93 13.75
C MET A 154 15.87 14.14 13.36
N CYS A 155 15.72 14.65 12.14
CA CYS A 155 16.37 15.90 11.74
C CYS A 155 15.85 17.10 12.54
N GLU A 156 14.55 17.19 12.84
CA GLU A 156 13.97 18.28 13.66
C GLU A 156 14.49 18.26 15.10
N MET A 157 14.63 17.08 15.72
CA MET A 157 15.22 16.93 17.06
C MET A 157 16.71 17.30 17.08
N ALA A 158 17.48 16.89 16.07
CA ALA A 158 18.89 17.25 15.94
C ALA A 158 19.09 18.76 15.69
N LEU A 159 18.15 19.41 14.99
CA LEU A 159 18.16 20.86 14.75
C LEU A 159 17.82 21.69 16.00
N LEU A 160 17.08 21.13 16.96
CA LEU A 160 16.88 21.74 18.28
C LEU A 160 18.16 21.71 19.12
N HIS A 161 18.88 20.57 19.15
CA HIS A 161 20.17 20.46 19.86
C HIS A 161 21.29 21.30 19.22
N LEU A 162 21.33 21.41 17.89
CA LEU A 162 22.32 22.25 17.21
C LEU A 162 22.07 23.77 17.37
N ARG A 163 20.92 24.18 17.91
CA ARG A 163 20.59 25.59 18.15
C ARG A 163 21.14 26.15 19.47
N GLU A 164 21.44 25.29 20.44
CA GLU A 164 22.04 25.72 21.71
C GLU A 164 23.54 26.04 21.59
N VAL A 165 24.21 25.60 20.51
CA VAL A 165 25.69 25.68 20.40
C VAL A 165 26.18 26.66 19.31
N GLY A 166 25.33 27.21 18.45
CA GLY A 166 25.77 28.29 17.57
C GLY A 166 24.87 28.61 16.40
N GLY A 167 24.28 29.80 16.42
CA GLY A 167 24.15 30.75 15.30
C GLY A 167 23.62 30.31 13.93
N TYR A 168 23.12 29.08 13.73
CA TYR A 168 22.72 28.58 12.42
C TYR A 168 21.18 28.53 12.28
N ILE A 169 20.65 29.24 11.28
CA ILE A 169 19.21 29.28 10.97
C ILE A 169 18.87 28.11 10.03
N ALA A 170 18.33 27.02 10.56
CA ALA A 170 17.89 25.88 9.76
C ALA A 170 16.59 26.17 8.98
N LYS A 171 16.54 25.63 7.75
CA LYS A 171 15.44 25.72 6.77
C LYS A 171 14.15 25.08 7.33
N THR A 172 13.01 25.65 6.94
CA THR A 172 11.70 25.40 7.56
C THR A 172 11.12 24.00 7.30
N SER A 173 10.65 23.37 8.38
CA SER A 173 9.94 22.09 8.53
C SER A 173 8.73 21.84 7.59
N ASP A 174 8.09 22.90 7.08
CA ASP A 174 6.86 22.79 6.29
C ASP A 174 7.07 22.12 4.91
N ASP A 175 8.31 22.12 4.39
CA ASP A 175 8.67 21.54 3.09
C ASP A 175 8.87 20.01 3.14
N CYS A 176 9.18 19.44 4.32
CA CYS A 176 9.37 18.00 4.47
C CYS A 176 8.03 17.23 4.48
N ILE A 177 6.93 17.88 4.87
CA ILE A 177 5.62 17.24 5.02
C ILE A 177 4.87 17.19 3.67
N SER A 178 4.95 18.26 2.86
CA SER A 178 4.41 18.25 1.48
C SER A 178 5.28 17.42 0.51
N LEU A 179 6.55 17.15 0.87
CA LEU A 179 7.40 16.27 0.08
C LEU A 179 6.86 14.83 0.02
N VAL A 180 6.07 14.42 1.02
CA VAL A 180 5.64 13.04 1.27
C VAL A 180 4.19 12.77 0.79
N SER A 181 3.38 13.81 0.52
CA SER A 181 1.96 13.66 0.16
C SER A 181 1.69 13.37 -1.31
N GLY A 182 2.61 12.74 -2.05
CA GLY A 182 2.54 12.71 -3.51
C GLY A 182 3.16 11.48 -4.16
N LEU A 183 2.77 10.28 -3.73
CA LEU A 183 2.95 9.07 -4.53
C LEU A 183 1.78 8.10 -4.33
N SER A 184 0.73 8.28 -5.13
CA SER A 184 -0.15 7.18 -5.51
C SER A 184 0.64 6.27 -6.47
N ILE A 185 1.34 5.29 -5.90
CA ILE A 185 1.74 4.08 -6.64
C ILE A 185 0.80 2.97 -6.18
N VAL A 186 -0.10 2.59 -7.08
CA VAL A 186 -0.99 1.44 -6.94
C VAL A 186 -0.18 0.19 -7.30
N ASP A 187 0.75 -0.18 -6.43
CA ASP A 187 1.33 -1.52 -6.46
C ASP A 187 0.45 -2.42 -5.58
N ASN A 188 0.08 -3.61 -6.06
CA ASN A 188 -0.59 -4.64 -5.25
C ASN A 188 0.33 -4.99 -4.08
N ARG A 189 0.07 -4.44 -2.88
CA ARG A 189 0.87 -4.62 -1.65
C ARG A 189 -0.05 -5.10 -0.55
N GLN A 190 -0.41 -6.37 -0.55
CA GLN A 190 -1.59 -6.80 0.20
C GLN A 190 -1.36 -6.70 1.72
N ILE A 191 -0.28 -7.30 2.25
CA ILE A 191 -0.03 -7.33 3.71
C ILE A 191 0.27 -5.93 4.28
N MET A 192 1.14 -5.17 3.63
CA MET A 192 1.45 -3.80 4.07
C MET A 192 0.22 -2.89 4.02
N TYR A 193 -0.64 -3.06 3.02
CA TYR A 193 -1.91 -2.35 2.94
C TYR A 193 -2.83 -2.74 4.09
N CYS A 194 -3.04 -4.04 4.34
CA CYS A 194 -3.87 -4.55 5.45
C CYS A 194 -3.50 -3.90 6.78
N TYR A 195 -2.20 -3.88 7.12
CA TYR A 195 -1.74 -3.22 8.34
C TYR A 195 -2.00 -1.71 8.32
N ALA A 196 -1.75 -1.04 7.19
CA ALA A 196 -1.95 0.40 7.07
C ALA A 196 -3.43 0.81 7.19
N VAL A 197 -4.37 0.05 6.62
CA VAL A 197 -5.81 0.33 6.76
C VAL A 197 -6.30 0.01 8.16
N ASN A 198 -5.88 -1.10 8.77
CA ASN A 198 -6.23 -1.44 10.16
C ASN A 198 -5.83 -0.33 11.14
N ARG A 199 -4.65 0.28 10.95
CA ARG A 199 -4.19 1.42 11.76
C ARG A 199 -5.03 2.69 11.60
N ARG A 200 -5.76 2.83 10.50
CA ARG A 200 -6.60 3.99 10.20
C ARG A 200 -8.04 3.79 10.64
N CYS A 201 -8.49 2.54 10.76
CA CYS A 201 -9.81 2.19 11.31
C CYS A 201 -9.96 2.76 12.71
N THR A 202 -11.16 3.22 13.04
CA THR A 202 -11.58 3.70 14.36
C THR A 202 -11.57 2.57 15.38
N SER A 203 -12.01 1.39 14.94
CA SER A 203 -12.04 0.12 15.67
C SER A 203 -11.16 -0.91 14.96
N PRO A 204 -9.84 -0.92 15.21
CA PRO A 204 -8.94 -1.89 14.59
C PRO A 204 -9.24 -3.33 15.04
N SER A 205 -8.93 -4.28 14.18
CA SER A 205 -8.93 -5.71 14.47
C SER A 205 -7.56 -6.18 14.98
N HIS A 206 -7.54 -7.32 15.67
CA HIS A 206 -6.33 -8.03 16.02
C HIS A 206 -5.82 -8.82 14.81
N LEU A 207 -4.77 -8.34 14.16
CA LEU A 207 -4.19 -9.02 13.00
C LEU A 207 -3.09 -10.00 13.41
N TRP A 208 -3.11 -11.17 12.77
CA TRP A 208 -2.10 -12.21 12.89
C TRP A 208 -1.53 -12.54 11.51
N LEU A 209 -0.21 -12.73 11.44
CA LEU A 209 0.45 -13.35 10.30
C LEU A 209 0.99 -14.71 10.76
N THR A 210 0.50 -15.79 10.20
CA THR A 210 0.89 -17.16 10.55
C THR A 210 1.59 -17.84 9.38
N GLY A 211 2.41 -18.86 9.63
CA GLY A 211 3.20 -19.52 8.60
C GLY A 211 4.32 -18.63 8.06
N CYS A 212 4.81 -17.67 8.86
CA CYS A 212 5.91 -16.79 8.48
C CYS A 212 7.23 -17.59 8.47
N ARG A 213 7.53 -18.30 7.39
CA ARG A 213 8.77 -19.09 7.25
C ARG A 213 9.45 -18.86 5.91
N GLY A 214 10.75 -19.16 5.86
CA GLY A 214 11.54 -19.19 4.63
C GLY A 214 11.50 -17.87 3.86
N GLU A 215 11.22 -17.96 2.54
CA GLU A 215 11.21 -16.77 1.68
C GLU A 215 10.13 -15.76 2.09
N MET A 216 8.99 -16.21 2.63
CA MET A 216 7.93 -15.32 3.08
C MET A 216 8.42 -14.43 4.24
N GLU A 217 9.06 -15.04 5.24
CA GLU A 217 9.62 -14.32 6.38
C GLU A 217 10.70 -13.33 5.93
N ASN A 218 11.60 -13.73 5.03
CA ASN A 218 12.64 -12.87 4.48
C ASN A 218 12.04 -11.61 3.81
N GLN A 219 10.95 -11.77 3.07
CA GLN A 219 10.27 -10.64 2.42
C GLN A 219 9.54 -9.75 3.44
N LEU A 220 8.92 -10.34 4.47
CA LEU A 220 8.25 -9.60 5.54
C LEU A 220 9.24 -8.76 6.36
N GLN A 221 10.40 -9.31 6.71
CA GLN A 221 11.44 -8.60 7.47
C GLN A 221 12.02 -7.39 6.72
N ARG A 222 11.91 -7.36 5.38
CA ARG A 222 12.31 -6.21 4.56
C ARG A 222 11.29 -5.07 4.58
N LEU A 223 10.09 -5.30 5.12
CA LEU A 223 9.07 -4.28 5.22
C LEU A 223 9.49 -3.17 6.22
N PRO A 224 9.32 -1.88 5.87
CA PRO A 224 9.65 -0.76 6.75
C PRO A 224 8.99 -0.84 8.13
N GLY A 225 9.82 -0.98 9.16
CA GLY A 225 9.39 -1.01 10.55
C GLY A 225 8.54 -2.22 10.91
N PHE A 226 8.63 -3.33 10.15
CA PHE A 226 7.88 -4.56 10.39
C PHE A 226 8.00 -5.05 11.81
N ASP A 227 9.23 -5.04 12.35
CA ASP A 227 9.59 -5.30 13.74
C ASP A 227 8.68 -4.55 14.73
N LYS A 228 8.32 -3.30 14.42
CA LYS A 228 7.50 -2.41 15.27
C LYS A 228 6.01 -2.49 15.00
N TRP A 229 5.55 -3.36 14.11
CA TRP A 229 4.12 -3.51 13.85
C TRP A 229 3.41 -4.15 15.04
N ILE A 230 2.28 -3.58 15.46
CA ILE A 230 1.43 -4.12 16.52
C ILE A 230 0.47 -5.14 15.91
N ILE A 231 1.00 -6.33 15.67
CA ILE A 231 0.31 -7.52 15.16
C ILE A 231 1.03 -8.75 15.71
N GLU A 232 0.38 -9.91 15.72
CA GLU A 232 1.08 -11.16 16.01
C GLU A 232 1.74 -11.72 14.76
N LYS A 233 2.91 -12.33 14.95
CA LYS A 233 3.77 -12.84 13.88
C LYS A 233 4.24 -14.22 14.29
N GLU A 234 3.59 -15.24 13.75
CA GLU A 234 3.87 -16.62 14.08
C GLU A 234 4.56 -17.32 12.91
N SER A 235 5.66 -17.99 13.22
CA SER A 235 6.33 -18.86 12.26
C SER A 235 5.52 -20.14 12.04
N GLN A 236 4.81 -20.64 13.06
CA GLN A 236 3.99 -21.83 12.99
C GLN A 236 2.69 -21.60 12.19
N SER A 237 2.06 -22.71 11.79
CA SER A 237 0.75 -22.68 11.16
C SER A 237 -0.29 -22.06 12.11
N TYR A 238 -1.37 -21.51 11.57
CA TYR A 238 -2.45 -20.98 12.42
C TYR A 238 -3.09 -22.06 13.28
N ILE A 239 -3.12 -23.32 12.82
CA ILE A 239 -3.74 -24.42 13.54
C ILE A 239 -2.92 -24.81 14.77
N ASP A 240 -1.59 -24.72 14.67
CA ASP A 240 -0.69 -24.98 15.80
C ASP A 240 -0.66 -23.79 16.76
N ALA A 241 -0.53 -22.57 16.23
CA ALA A 241 -0.44 -21.35 17.03
C ALA A 241 -1.72 -21.05 17.82
N LEU A 242 -2.88 -21.46 17.30
CA LEU A 242 -4.20 -21.22 17.90
C LEU A 242 -4.92 -22.54 18.27
N GLN A 243 -4.14 -23.58 18.59
CA GLN A 243 -4.65 -24.93 18.88
C GLN A 243 -5.74 -24.95 19.97
N ASP A 244 -5.59 -24.11 21.00
CA ASP A 244 -6.51 -24.03 22.15
C ASP A 244 -7.84 -23.34 21.81
N GLN A 245 -7.97 -22.81 20.59
CA GLN A 245 -9.18 -22.14 20.09
C GLN A 245 -9.62 -22.73 18.75
N LYS A 246 -9.26 -23.99 18.46
CA LYS A 246 -9.55 -24.66 17.19
C LYS A 246 -11.03 -24.59 16.80
N GLU A 247 -11.93 -24.74 17.76
CA GLU A 247 -13.39 -24.67 17.58
C GLU A 247 -13.89 -23.28 17.18
N ASN A 248 -13.09 -22.24 17.40
CA ASN A 248 -13.39 -20.86 17.05
C ASN A 248 -12.81 -20.45 15.69
N LEU A 249 -11.98 -21.30 15.06
CA LEU A 249 -11.40 -21.03 13.76
C LEU A 249 -12.43 -21.15 12.64
N VAL A 250 -12.51 -20.11 11.81
CA VAL A 250 -13.36 -20.06 10.60
C VAL A 250 -12.49 -19.65 9.42
N TYR A 251 -12.26 -20.57 8.48
CA TYR A 251 -11.52 -20.29 7.25
C TYR A 251 -12.43 -19.64 6.20
N LEU A 252 -12.09 -18.41 5.81
CA LEU A 252 -12.80 -17.69 4.77
C LEU A 252 -12.35 -18.16 3.39
N THR A 253 -13.28 -18.74 2.63
CA THR A 253 -13.04 -19.20 1.27
C THR A 253 -14.27 -19.00 0.39
N ALA A 254 -14.05 -18.58 -0.85
CA ALA A 254 -15.14 -18.38 -1.82
C ALA A 254 -15.85 -19.70 -2.19
N ASP A 255 -15.18 -20.84 -1.98
CA ASP A 255 -15.69 -22.18 -2.30
C ASP A 255 -16.56 -22.77 -1.17
N SER A 256 -16.76 -22.07 -0.05
CA SER A 256 -17.59 -22.55 1.06
C SER A 256 -19.08 -22.52 0.72
N GLU A 257 -19.83 -23.50 1.22
CA GLU A 257 -21.30 -23.51 1.12
C GLU A 257 -21.93 -22.54 2.12
N THR A 258 -21.35 -22.44 3.32
CA THR A 258 -21.81 -21.59 4.42
C THR A 258 -21.57 -20.12 4.10
N VAL A 259 -22.61 -19.30 4.18
CA VAL A 259 -22.51 -17.83 4.03
C VAL A 259 -22.24 -17.19 5.39
N LEU A 260 -21.35 -16.21 5.42
CA LEU A 260 -21.04 -15.43 6.61
C LEU A 260 -22.03 -14.28 6.77
N ASP A 261 -23.00 -14.44 7.65
CA ASP A 261 -24.04 -13.43 7.87
C ASP A 261 -23.59 -12.33 8.86
N GLU A 262 -22.83 -12.70 9.90
CA GLU A 262 -22.32 -11.77 10.91
C GLU A 262 -20.90 -12.14 11.36
N LEU A 263 -20.20 -11.17 11.96
CA LEU A 263 -18.92 -11.41 12.62
C LEU A 263 -19.12 -11.62 14.12
N ASP A 264 -18.74 -12.81 14.59
CA ASP A 264 -18.66 -13.15 16.00
C ASP A 264 -17.26 -12.82 16.54
N LEU A 265 -17.20 -11.95 17.55
CA LEU A 265 -15.96 -11.52 18.20
C LEU A 265 -15.20 -12.69 18.85
N LYS A 266 -15.88 -13.79 19.18
CA LYS A 266 -15.26 -15.01 19.71
C LYS A 266 -14.59 -15.86 18.63
N LYS A 267 -14.97 -15.69 17.36
CA LYS A 267 -14.42 -16.43 16.24
C LYS A 267 -13.13 -15.80 15.74
N ILE A 268 -12.28 -16.63 15.14
CA ILE A 268 -11.04 -16.21 14.49
C ILE A 268 -11.18 -16.47 13.00
N TYR A 269 -11.16 -15.40 12.22
CA TYR A 269 -11.37 -15.47 10.78
C TYR A 269 -10.04 -15.57 10.05
N ILE A 270 -9.83 -16.69 9.35
CA ILE A 270 -8.59 -16.99 8.63
C ILE A 270 -8.76 -16.67 7.15
N ILE A 271 -7.78 -15.98 6.57
CA ILE A 271 -7.74 -15.60 5.15
C ILE A 271 -6.47 -16.20 4.55
N GLY A 272 -6.63 -16.93 3.44
CA GLY A 272 -5.49 -17.47 2.71
C GLY A 272 -4.65 -16.36 2.07
N GLY A 273 -3.39 -16.24 2.48
CA GLY A 273 -2.38 -15.35 1.92
C GLY A 273 -1.88 -15.81 0.56
N LEU A 274 -2.79 -15.94 -0.41
CA LEU A 274 -2.51 -16.50 -1.73
C LEU A 274 -2.80 -15.48 -2.84
N VAL A 275 -1.84 -15.30 -3.74
CA VAL A 275 -1.97 -14.45 -4.94
C VAL A 275 -1.77 -15.28 -6.18
N ASP A 276 -2.84 -15.92 -6.64
CA ASP A 276 -2.77 -16.91 -7.72
C ASP A 276 -3.75 -16.63 -8.86
N ARG A 277 -4.56 -15.55 -8.77
CA ARG A 277 -5.66 -15.26 -9.70
C ARG A 277 -6.66 -16.42 -9.82
N ASN A 278 -6.88 -17.17 -8.73
CA ASN A 278 -7.77 -18.33 -8.66
C ASN A 278 -7.35 -19.48 -9.59
N ARG A 279 -6.04 -19.72 -9.73
CA ARG A 279 -5.48 -20.92 -10.39
C ARG A 279 -5.73 -22.17 -9.55
N TRP A 280 -5.65 -22.04 -8.24
CA TRP A 280 -5.74 -23.11 -7.25
C TRP A 280 -7.13 -23.14 -6.60
N LYS A 281 -8.15 -23.48 -7.40
CA LYS A 281 -9.54 -23.56 -6.92
C LYS A 281 -9.67 -24.59 -5.80
N GLY A 282 -10.41 -24.26 -4.74
CA GLY A 282 -10.70 -25.18 -3.65
C GLY A 282 -9.52 -25.47 -2.71
N ILE A 283 -8.33 -24.85 -2.89
CA ILE A 283 -7.16 -25.23 -2.09
C ILE A 283 -7.31 -24.87 -0.61
N THR A 284 -7.83 -23.68 -0.32
CA THR A 284 -8.10 -23.22 1.04
C THR A 284 -9.25 -24.01 1.67
N MET A 285 -10.28 -24.33 0.88
CA MET A 285 -11.39 -25.19 1.31
C MET A 285 -10.91 -26.59 1.68
N LYS A 286 -10.05 -27.18 0.84
CA LYS A 286 -9.45 -28.50 1.09
C LYS A 286 -8.63 -28.48 2.37
N LYS A 287 -7.74 -27.49 2.52
CA LYS A 287 -6.90 -27.33 3.72
C LYS A 287 -7.75 -27.25 5.00
N ALA A 288 -8.78 -26.39 5.00
CA ALA A 288 -9.68 -26.23 6.14
C ALA A 288 -10.48 -27.51 6.44
N SER A 289 -10.94 -28.21 5.41
CA SER A 289 -11.69 -29.48 5.55
C SER A 289 -10.81 -30.60 6.13
N GLU A 290 -9.57 -30.74 5.65
CA GLU A 290 -8.61 -31.72 6.16
C GLU A 290 -8.25 -31.48 7.63
N GLN A 291 -8.23 -30.22 8.06
CA GLN A 291 -7.98 -29.83 9.45
C GLN A 291 -9.23 -29.90 10.34
N GLY A 292 -10.42 -30.08 9.75
CA GLY A 292 -11.70 -30.16 10.45
C GLY A 292 -12.11 -28.84 11.11
N ILE A 293 -11.84 -27.70 10.48
CA ILE A 293 -12.26 -26.38 10.97
C ILE A 293 -13.45 -25.85 10.17
N GLN A 294 -14.17 -24.87 10.74
CA GLN A 294 -15.32 -24.26 10.07
C GLN A 294 -14.88 -23.47 8.84
N THR A 295 -15.74 -23.39 7.83
CA THR A 295 -15.51 -22.54 6.66
C THR A 295 -16.72 -21.64 6.42
N ALA A 296 -16.48 -20.47 5.83
CA ALA A 296 -17.54 -19.58 5.38
C ALA A 296 -17.08 -18.77 4.17
N LYS A 297 -18.04 -18.32 3.34
CA LYS A 297 -17.82 -17.34 2.27
C LYS A 297 -18.46 -16.01 2.62
N LEU A 298 -17.88 -14.92 2.14
CA LEU A 298 -18.49 -13.59 2.24
C LEU A 298 -19.81 -13.55 1.43
N PRO A 299 -20.84 -12.81 1.88
CA PRO A 299 -22.16 -12.77 1.24
C PRO A 299 -22.18 -11.88 -0.03
N ILE A 300 -21.11 -11.86 -0.81
CA ILE A 300 -20.93 -10.93 -1.94
C ILE A 300 -22.04 -11.11 -2.98
N GLY A 301 -22.38 -12.36 -3.30
CA GLY A 301 -23.39 -12.67 -4.33
C GLY A 301 -24.80 -12.16 -3.99
N SER A 302 -25.10 -11.96 -2.71
CA SER A 302 -26.38 -11.44 -2.25
C SER A 302 -26.53 -9.93 -2.47
N TYR A 303 -25.41 -9.19 -2.53
CA TYR A 303 -25.42 -7.73 -2.55
C TYR A 303 -24.79 -7.11 -3.80
N LEU A 304 -23.98 -7.86 -4.56
CA LEU A 304 -23.20 -7.30 -5.66
C LEU A 304 -23.14 -8.27 -6.85
N LYS A 305 -23.78 -7.87 -7.95
CA LYS A 305 -23.66 -8.58 -9.24
C LYS A 305 -22.37 -8.14 -9.92
N MET A 306 -21.30 -8.92 -9.76
CA MET A 306 -20.04 -8.65 -10.44
C MET A 306 -20.03 -9.21 -11.86
N SER A 307 -19.49 -8.43 -12.80
CA SER A 307 -19.18 -8.87 -14.17
C SER A 307 -17.94 -9.77 -14.25
N SER A 308 -17.16 -9.82 -13.16
CA SER A 308 -15.93 -10.61 -13.02
C SER A 308 -16.03 -11.64 -11.89
N SER A 309 -15.01 -12.51 -11.76
CA SER A 309 -14.89 -13.50 -10.67
C SER A 309 -15.20 -12.91 -9.29
N GLN A 310 -15.91 -13.68 -8.46
CA GLN A 310 -16.22 -13.35 -7.07
C GLN A 310 -15.05 -13.55 -6.09
N VAL A 311 -13.90 -13.99 -6.58
CA VAL A 311 -12.69 -14.14 -5.78
C VAL A 311 -12.02 -12.78 -5.58
N LEU A 312 -11.94 -12.35 -4.31
CA LEU A 312 -11.31 -11.11 -3.87
C LEU A 312 -9.84 -11.32 -3.48
N THR A 313 -9.05 -10.26 -3.50
CA THR A 313 -7.67 -10.29 -2.99
C THR A 313 -7.64 -10.22 -1.46
N VAL A 314 -6.53 -10.64 -0.84
CA VAL A 314 -6.37 -10.67 0.64
C VAL A 314 -6.67 -9.30 1.24
N ASN A 315 -6.14 -8.23 0.64
CA ASN A 315 -6.37 -6.88 1.13
C ASN A 315 -7.83 -6.44 1.04
N GLN A 316 -8.55 -6.86 0.01
CA GLN A 316 -9.97 -6.55 -0.12
C GLN A 316 -10.78 -7.27 0.96
N VAL A 317 -10.50 -8.55 1.20
CA VAL A 317 -11.19 -9.32 2.26
C VAL A 317 -10.92 -8.69 3.63
N VAL A 318 -9.66 -8.40 3.98
CA VAL A 318 -9.33 -7.74 5.25
C VAL A 318 -10.01 -6.39 5.38
N GLU A 319 -9.96 -5.54 4.34
CA GLU A 319 -10.58 -4.23 4.39
C GLU A 319 -12.11 -4.31 4.53
N ILE A 320 -12.76 -5.25 3.85
CA ILE A 320 -14.21 -5.50 4.01
C ILE A 320 -14.53 -5.92 5.44
N LEU A 321 -13.75 -6.82 6.05
CA LEU A 321 -13.99 -7.23 7.44
C LEU A 321 -13.82 -6.06 8.40
N LEU A 322 -12.79 -5.23 8.21
CA LEU A 322 -12.58 -4.02 9.01
C LEU A 322 -13.75 -3.05 8.88
N LYS A 323 -14.24 -2.82 7.66
CA LYS A 323 -15.42 -1.97 7.42
C LYS A 323 -16.69 -2.55 8.02
N PHE A 324 -16.87 -3.88 7.95
CA PHE A 324 -18.02 -4.52 8.57
C PHE A 324 -17.97 -4.44 10.10
N VAL A 325 -16.78 -4.52 10.72
CA VAL A 325 -16.64 -4.29 12.17
C VAL A 325 -17.11 -2.88 12.56
N GLU A 326 -16.87 -1.87 11.72
CA GLU A 326 -17.29 -0.48 11.97
C GLU A 326 -18.77 -0.24 11.65
N ILE A 327 -19.25 -0.70 10.50
CA ILE A 327 -20.54 -0.31 9.91
C ILE A 327 -21.64 -1.33 10.23
N LYS A 328 -21.28 -2.61 10.41
CA LYS A 328 -22.20 -3.74 10.59
C LYS A 328 -23.21 -3.92 9.44
N ASP A 329 -22.84 -3.47 8.25
CA ASP A 329 -23.61 -3.65 7.02
C ASP A 329 -22.69 -4.16 5.89
N TRP A 330 -23.05 -5.31 5.31
CA TRP A 330 -22.28 -5.94 4.24
C TRP A 330 -22.35 -5.15 2.93
N LYS A 331 -23.53 -4.64 2.53
CA LYS A 331 -23.70 -3.86 1.29
C LYS A 331 -22.83 -2.61 1.36
N ALA A 332 -22.89 -1.85 2.45
CA ALA A 332 -22.07 -0.65 2.65
C ALA A 332 -20.58 -1.00 2.63
N SER A 333 -20.17 -2.06 3.35
CA SER A 333 -18.77 -2.50 3.41
C SER A 333 -18.22 -2.90 2.03
N PHE A 334 -19.00 -3.64 1.22
CA PHE A 334 -18.62 -3.97 -0.14
C PHE A 334 -18.52 -2.73 -1.04
N PHE A 335 -19.44 -1.78 -0.89
CA PHE A 335 -19.48 -0.55 -1.68
C PHE A 335 -18.38 0.44 -1.31
N GLU A 336 -17.83 0.39 -0.11
CA GLU A 336 -16.64 1.19 0.21
C GLU A 336 -15.37 0.60 -0.42
N VAL A 337 -15.23 -0.73 -0.42
CA VAL A 337 -13.96 -1.40 -0.76
C VAL A 337 -13.86 -1.83 -2.22
N ILE A 338 -14.95 -2.28 -2.84
CA ILE A 338 -14.94 -2.82 -4.20
C ILE A 338 -15.14 -1.66 -5.20
N PRO A 339 -14.16 -1.34 -6.08
CA PRO A 339 -14.27 -0.19 -6.97
C PRO A 339 -15.48 -0.28 -7.93
N GLN A 340 -16.10 0.86 -8.24
CA GLN A 340 -17.29 0.95 -9.11
C GLN A 340 -17.16 0.21 -10.44
N ARG A 341 -15.98 0.26 -11.08
CA ARG A 341 -15.72 -0.46 -12.36
C ARG A 341 -15.89 -1.98 -12.30
N LYS A 342 -15.96 -2.58 -11.10
CA LYS A 342 -16.20 -4.02 -10.90
C LYS A 342 -17.66 -4.32 -10.54
N ARG A 343 -18.48 -3.28 -10.33
CA ARG A 343 -19.91 -3.38 -10.02
C ARG A 343 -20.70 -3.46 -11.32
N GLY A 344 -21.82 -4.18 -11.33
CA GLY A 344 -22.74 -4.19 -12.46
C GLY A 344 -23.37 -2.81 -12.67
N GLU A 345 -23.85 -2.54 -13.88
CA GLU A 345 -24.42 -1.23 -14.30
C GLU A 345 -25.66 -0.78 -13.50
N THR A 346 -26.18 -1.59 -12.58
CA THR A 346 -27.42 -1.34 -11.83
C THR A 346 -27.22 -0.67 -10.47
N ASP A 347 -25.98 -0.53 -9.98
CA ASP A 347 -25.70 -0.11 -8.59
C ASP A 347 -25.32 1.38 -8.43
N SER A 348 -25.33 2.17 -9.50
CA SER A 348 -24.85 3.57 -9.50
C SER A 348 -25.88 4.61 -9.06
N VAL A 349 -27.14 4.23 -8.80
CA VAL A 349 -28.25 5.19 -8.66
C VAL A 349 -28.70 5.46 -7.21
N GLU A 350 -28.35 4.64 -6.21
CA GLU A 350 -29.01 4.71 -4.89
C GLU A 350 -28.31 5.54 -3.78
N LEU A 351 -27.25 6.32 -4.06
CA LEU A 351 -26.54 7.09 -3.01
C LEU A 351 -26.52 8.62 -3.19
N GLN A 352 -27.48 9.18 -3.95
CA GLN A 352 -27.78 10.61 -3.91
C GLN A 352 -29.22 10.80 -3.45
N GLY A 353 -29.44 10.99 -2.15
CA GLY A 353 -30.75 11.40 -1.66
C GLY A 353 -30.97 11.20 -0.17
N VAL A 354 -30.34 12.05 0.65
CA VAL A 354 -30.74 12.46 2.02
C VAL A 354 -29.85 13.70 2.32
N ASP A 355 -30.24 14.95 2.54
CA ASP A 355 -31.52 15.66 2.62
C ASP A 355 -31.26 17.10 2.14
N GLY A 356 -32.18 17.63 1.33
CA GLY A 356 -32.35 19.07 1.14
C GLY A 356 -33.54 19.51 1.96
N GLU A 357 -33.31 20.37 2.95
CA GLU A 357 -34.39 21.12 3.60
C GLU A 357 -35.00 22.10 2.59
N GLU A 358 -36.32 22.00 2.48
CA GLU A 358 -37.19 22.87 1.70
C GLU A 358 -37.12 24.31 2.21
N LEU A 359 -36.85 25.25 1.30
CA LEU A 359 -37.39 26.60 1.38
C LEU A 359 -37.97 26.94 0.01
N GLU A 360 -39.30 26.89 -0.05
CA GLU A 360 -40.14 27.40 -1.12
C GLU A 360 -39.80 28.87 -1.41
N ASN A 361 -39.60 29.20 -2.68
CA ASN A 361 -40.09 30.45 -3.27
C ASN A 361 -40.34 30.20 -4.76
N GLU A 362 -41.60 30.36 -5.13
CA GLU A 362 -42.07 30.47 -6.51
C GLU A 362 -41.44 31.69 -7.19
N ASP A 363 -41.03 31.56 -8.46
CA ASP A 363 -41.45 32.47 -9.53
C ASP A 363 -41.03 31.93 -10.94
N ASP A 364 -41.88 32.24 -11.91
CA ASP A 364 -42.18 31.63 -13.22
C ASP A 364 -41.15 31.96 -14.37
N PRO A 365 -41.28 31.51 -15.65
CA PRO A 365 -40.15 30.98 -16.41
C PRO A 365 -39.88 31.79 -17.71
N SER A 366 -38.72 31.57 -18.34
CA SER A 366 -38.55 31.58 -19.80
C SER A 366 -37.05 31.51 -20.11
N ASP A 367 -36.60 30.55 -20.91
CA ASP A 367 -36.41 30.78 -22.36
C ASP A 367 -35.53 29.67 -22.98
N THR A 368 -36.19 28.83 -23.77
CA THR A 368 -35.80 28.29 -25.08
C THR A 368 -34.37 27.78 -25.35
N LYS A 369 -34.29 26.45 -25.45
CA LYS A 369 -33.71 25.66 -26.57
C LYS A 369 -32.70 26.36 -27.49
N LYS A 370 -31.47 25.81 -27.55
CA LYS A 370 -30.75 25.63 -28.84
C LYS A 370 -29.77 24.45 -28.75
N ARG A 371 -30.21 23.33 -29.33
CA ARG A 371 -29.40 22.18 -29.74
C ARG A 371 -28.90 22.49 -31.16
N CYS A 372 -27.60 22.55 -31.38
CA CYS A 372 -27.02 22.53 -32.73
C CYS A 372 -26.40 21.16 -33.00
N ILE A 373 -26.99 20.47 -33.97
CA ILE A 373 -26.53 19.24 -34.59
C ILE A 373 -25.59 19.63 -35.74
N GLU A 374 -24.44 18.97 -35.82
CA GLU A 374 -23.56 18.96 -36.99
C GLU A 374 -24.30 18.44 -38.22
N VAL A 375 -24.20 19.16 -39.33
CA VAL A 375 -24.46 18.62 -40.67
C VAL A 375 -23.19 18.75 -41.50
N ARG A 376 -22.59 17.60 -41.80
CA ARG A 376 -21.67 17.41 -42.94
C ARG A 376 -22.51 17.20 -44.20
N SER A 377 -22.20 17.93 -45.27
CA SER A 377 -22.25 17.44 -46.65
C SER A 377 -21.67 18.46 -47.64
N THR A 378 -20.53 18.09 -48.24
CA THR A 378 -20.18 18.23 -49.67
C THR A 378 -20.66 19.44 -50.45
N GLN A 379 -19.72 20.28 -50.90
CA GLN A 379 -19.10 20.20 -52.23
C GLN A 379 -17.73 20.88 -52.22
#